data_AF-A0A560P0M0-F1
#
_entry.id   AF-A0A560P0M0-F1
#
_cell.length_a   1.000
_cell.length_b   1.000
_cell.length_c   1.000
_cell.angle_alpha   90.00
_cell.angle_beta   90.00
_cell.angle_gamma   90.00
#
_symmetry.space_group_name_H-M   'P 1'
#
loop_
_entity.id
_entity.type
_entity.pdbx_description
1 polymer ?
#
loop_
_entity_poly.entity_id
_entity_poly.type
_entity_poly.pdbx_seq_one_letter_code
_entity_poly.pdbx_strand_id
1 'polypeptide(L)'
;MRSFVERTLFIKGKRSSEDVFRTFPNSPSRADILTLAELLGWSGCYGLNKILHTHTNYPFTAVFKNTQDVSYSRNEYISYSRCYESIRKPSGFCPVCVAEDIERLGFSFWRRAHCCELKVCAEHNVELVKRCPACDKQFSHGGHSLGVMWKTCEGRHLKDSPVTLNTDPFELKKAQIFQEILSFTHHLSEEAVLAVLNEKIHQDGVFEQKIWNFLSDRNIGDNIERRLGVVKKSRSKNRLPLDEPTDFIIKAIVETYESFADFVSDVKAYGDEIRPIESLWSTYIAGQQESTHFVEENYEFGVGYWSCPFPAKEVWGMWDWRPVYYPCCNFERPKKKGPQPQPQRVKNAPPGIYRRQ
;
A
#
# COMPACT_ATOMS: atom_id res chain seq x y z
N MET A 1 2.25 8.58 -7.36
CA MET A 1 0.96 8.86 -8.01
C MET A 1 1.01 10.12 -8.85
N ARG A 2 1.70 11.18 -8.40
CA ARG A 2 1.90 12.39 -9.21
C ARG A 2 2.42 12.13 -10.63
N SER A 3 3.40 11.25 -10.80
CA SER A 3 3.89 10.87 -12.13
C SER A 3 2.82 10.25 -13.02
N PHE A 4 1.87 9.50 -12.46
CA PHE A 4 0.75 8.92 -13.23
C PHE A 4 -0.17 10.03 -13.73
N VAL A 5 -0.54 10.97 -12.86
CA VAL A 5 -1.40 12.13 -13.20
C VAL A 5 -0.75 12.97 -14.30
N GLU A 6 0.51 13.38 -14.13
CA GLU A 6 1.17 14.26 -15.10
C GLU A 6 1.47 13.55 -16.43
N ARG A 7 1.76 12.25 -16.40
CA ARG A 7 1.89 11.44 -17.61
C ARG A 7 0.57 11.35 -18.36
N THR A 8 -0.55 11.14 -17.67
CA THR A 8 -1.87 11.10 -18.30
C THR A 8 -2.19 12.43 -18.98
N LEU A 9 -1.84 13.57 -18.38
CA LEU A 9 -1.92 14.89 -19.02
C LEU A 9 -1.06 15.01 -20.27
N PHE A 10 0.18 14.50 -20.21
CA PHE A 10 1.11 14.53 -21.34
C PHE A 10 0.56 13.73 -22.53
N ILE A 11 0.09 12.51 -22.29
CA ILE A 11 -0.43 11.61 -23.33
C ILE A 11 -1.73 12.14 -23.93
N LYS A 12 -2.67 12.60 -23.10
CA LYS A 12 -3.98 13.09 -23.58
C LYS A 12 -3.93 14.50 -24.22
N GLY A 13 -2.83 15.25 -24.01
CA GLY A 13 -2.60 16.56 -24.59
C GLY A 13 -3.46 17.69 -24.00
N LYS A 14 -3.18 18.95 -24.42
CA LYS A 14 -3.87 20.17 -23.93
C LYS A 14 -5.37 20.26 -24.26
N ARG A 15 -5.92 19.32 -25.05
CA ARG A 15 -7.31 19.34 -25.53
C ARG A 15 -8.24 18.40 -24.75
N SER A 16 -7.74 17.65 -23.75
CA SER A 16 -8.62 16.82 -22.94
C SER A 16 -9.50 17.66 -22.02
N SER A 17 -10.76 17.27 -21.89
CA SER A 17 -11.80 17.86 -21.03
C SER A 17 -11.63 17.54 -19.54
N GLU A 18 -10.44 17.09 -19.13
CA GLU A 18 -10.22 16.49 -17.80
C GLU A 18 -9.41 17.45 -16.91
N ASP A 19 -10.06 18.55 -16.51
CA ASP A 19 -9.46 19.58 -15.66
C ASP A 19 -8.94 19.03 -14.33
N VAL A 20 -9.51 17.93 -13.83
CA VAL A 20 -9.09 17.24 -12.59
C VAL A 20 -7.60 16.91 -12.58
N PHE A 21 -7.04 16.43 -13.69
CA PHE A 21 -5.61 16.11 -13.72
C PHE A 21 -4.75 17.38 -13.66
N ARG A 22 -5.24 18.50 -14.20
CA ARG A 22 -4.53 19.80 -14.20
C ARG A 22 -4.54 20.46 -12.83
N THR A 23 -5.66 20.35 -12.13
CA THR A 23 -5.87 20.90 -10.79
C THR A 23 -5.46 19.94 -9.69
N PHE A 24 -4.96 18.75 -10.03
CA PHE A 24 -4.59 17.75 -9.04
C PHE A 24 -3.53 18.33 -8.08
N PRO A 25 -3.78 18.32 -6.76
CA PRO A 25 -2.91 18.96 -5.80
C PRO A 25 -1.58 18.22 -5.65
N ASN A 26 -0.58 18.90 -5.09
CA ASN A 26 0.71 18.31 -4.77
C ASN A 26 0.65 17.38 -3.54
N SER A 27 -0.33 17.61 -2.66
CA SER A 27 -0.61 16.80 -1.47
C SER A 27 -2.08 16.37 -1.54
N PRO A 28 -2.41 15.33 -2.32
CA PRO A 28 -3.80 14.91 -2.52
C PRO A 28 -4.45 14.41 -1.24
N SER A 29 -5.66 14.91 -1.02
CA SER A 29 -6.60 14.41 -0.02
C SER A 29 -7.30 13.15 -0.54
N ARG A 30 -8.04 12.48 0.35
CA ARG A 30 -8.92 11.36 -0.03
C ARG A 30 -9.86 11.70 -1.18
N ALA A 31 -10.46 12.90 -1.18
CA ALA A 31 -11.39 13.31 -2.21
C ALA A 31 -10.72 13.39 -3.59
N ASP A 32 -9.46 13.85 -3.64
CA ASP A 32 -8.69 13.90 -4.87
C ASP A 32 -8.40 12.49 -5.42
N ILE A 33 -8.10 11.54 -4.54
CA ILE A 33 -7.89 10.13 -4.92
C ILE A 33 -9.17 9.50 -5.46
N LEU A 34 -10.31 9.75 -4.80
CA LEU A 34 -11.61 9.24 -5.25
C LEU A 34 -11.99 9.81 -6.62
N THR A 35 -11.85 11.13 -6.79
CA THR A 35 -12.08 11.79 -8.10
C THR A 35 -11.19 11.20 -9.18
N LEU A 36 -9.91 10.96 -8.88
CA LEU A 36 -8.98 10.32 -9.81
C LEU A 36 -9.41 8.89 -10.15
N ALA A 37 -9.86 8.11 -9.16
CA ALA A 37 -10.33 6.74 -9.38
C ALA A 37 -11.59 6.70 -10.26
N GLU A 38 -12.54 7.60 -10.00
CA GLU A 38 -13.79 7.72 -10.77
C GLU A 38 -13.52 8.02 -12.24
N LEU A 39 -12.56 8.89 -12.55
CA LEU A 39 -12.12 9.16 -13.93
C LEU A 39 -11.54 7.94 -14.65
N LEU A 40 -11.02 6.96 -13.89
CA LEU A 40 -10.55 5.68 -14.44
C LEU A 40 -11.67 4.62 -14.48
N GLY A 41 -12.90 5.01 -14.15
CA GLY A 41 -14.06 4.12 -14.07
C GLY A 41 -14.07 3.24 -12.82
N TRP A 42 -13.34 3.60 -11.76
CA TRP A 42 -13.32 2.86 -10.51
C TRP A 42 -14.02 3.63 -9.41
N SER A 43 -15.15 3.11 -8.94
CA SER A 43 -15.97 3.78 -7.93
C SER A 43 -15.52 3.42 -6.51
N GLY A 44 -15.70 4.37 -5.60
CA GLY A 44 -15.72 4.12 -4.16
C GLY A 44 -14.48 3.54 -3.52
N CYS A 45 -14.68 2.72 -2.49
CA CYS A 45 -13.62 2.08 -1.72
C CYS A 45 -12.67 1.28 -2.60
N TYR A 46 -13.23 0.53 -3.57
CA TYR A 46 -12.45 -0.20 -4.57
C TYR A 46 -11.54 0.74 -5.36
N GLY A 47 -12.08 1.84 -5.88
CA GLY A 47 -11.32 2.84 -6.60
C GLY A 47 -10.19 3.45 -5.78
N LEU A 48 -10.47 3.87 -4.55
CA LEU A 48 -9.45 4.39 -3.63
C LEU A 48 -8.31 3.38 -3.42
N ASN A 49 -8.67 2.17 -3.02
CA ASN A 49 -7.71 1.13 -2.66
C ASN A 49 -6.85 0.71 -3.85
N LYS A 50 -7.45 0.63 -5.03
CA LYS A 50 -6.73 0.36 -6.27
C LYS A 50 -5.72 1.45 -6.59
N ILE A 51 -6.08 2.74 -6.51
CA ILE A 51 -5.13 3.85 -6.73
C ILE A 51 -3.99 3.81 -5.70
N LEU A 52 -4.31 3.61 -4.41
CA LEU A 52 -3.30 3.50 -3.37
C LEU A 52 -2.35 2.34 -3.66
N HIS A 53 -2.89 1.17 -4.03
CA HIS A 53 -2.09 -0.01 -4.35
C HIS A 53 -1.22 0.17 -5.59
N THR A 54 -1.74 0.75 -6.68
CA THR A 54 -1.03 0.78 -7.97
C THR A 54 -0.11 1.99 -8.14
N HIS A 55 -0.42 3.10 -7.48
CA HIS A 55 0.22 4.39 -7.75
C HIS A 55 0.91 5.01 -6.54
N THR A 56 0.92 4.34 -5.39
CA THR A 56 1.66 4.80 -4.20
C THR A 56 2.48 3.67 -3.59
N ASN A 57 3.25 4.00 -2.54
CA ASN A 57 4.04 3.05 -1.76
C ASN A 57 3.22 2.31 -0.69
N TYR A 58 1.89 2.44 -0.69
CA TYR A 58 0.99 1.74 0.22
C TYR A 58 1.19 0.21 0.29
N PRO A 59 1.63 -0.51 -0.77
CA PRO A 59 1.91 -1.94 -0.67
C PRO A 59 2.90 -2.32 0.45
N PHE A 60 3.84 -1.45 0.83
CA PHE A 60 4.75 -1.71 1.96
C PHE A 60 4.03 -1.88 3.30
N THR A 61 2.88 -1.21 3.46
CA THR A 61 2.02 -1.36 4.63
C THR A 61 1.00 -2.47 4.43
N ALA A 62 0.40 -2.54 3.24
CA ALA A 62 -0.72 -3.44 3.01
C ALA A 62 -0.34 -4.90 2.83
N VAL A 63 0.89 -5.22 2.42
CA VAL A 63 1.33 -6.61 2.20
C VAL A 63 1.28 -7.43 3.48
N PHE A 64 1.66 -6.85 4.62
CA PHE A 64 1.61 -7.49 5.93
C PHE A 64 0.27 -7.17 6.56
N LYS A 65 -0.61 -8.17 6.67
CA LYS A 65 -2.00 -7.94 7.00
C LYS A 65 -2.45 -8.83 8.14
N ASN A 66 -3.08 -8.22 9.14
CA ASN A 66 -3.73 -8.98 10.19
C ASN A 66 -4.87 -9.82 9.59
N THR A 67 -4.98 -11.09 10.00
CA THR A 67 -5.99 -12.03 9.48
C THR A 67 -7.43 -11.60 9.81
N GLN A 68 -7.62 -10.80 10.85
CA GLN A 68 -8.92 -10.24 11.23
C GLN A 68 -9.24 -8.90 10.54
N ASP A 69 -8.26 -8.31 9.84
CA ASP A 69 -8.50 -7.13 9.01
C ASP A 69 -9.00 -7.55 7.63
N VAL A 70 -10.26 -7.26 7.32
CA VAL A 70 -10.86 -7.55 6.01
C VAL A 70 -10.94 -6.31 5.11
N SER A 71 -10.25 -5.22 5.45
CA SER A 71 -10.19 -4.00 4.65
C SER A 71 -8.81 -3.79 4.07
N TYR A 72 -8.64 -3.26 2.86
CA TYR A 72 -7.29 -2.97 2.35
C TYR A 72 -6.68 -1.79 3.10
N SER A 73 -7.40 -0.66 3.15
CA SER A 73 -6.91 0.60 3.72
C SER A 73 -7.52 0.98 5.06
N ARG A 74 -8.09 0.04 5.83
CA ARG A 74 -8.65 0.35 7.17
C ARG A 74 -9.69 1.46 7.11
N ASN A 75 -9.53 2.50 7.93
CA ASN A 75 -10.42 3.66 7.98
C ASN A 75 -9.99 4.80 7.04
N GLU A 76 -8.96 4.63 6.20
CA GLU A 76 -8.51 5.66 5.24
C GLU A 76 -9.65 6.16 4.35
N TYR A 77 -10.53 5.25 3.95
CA TYR A 77 -11.67 5.57 3.08
C TYR A 77 -12.71 6.49 3.73
N ILE A 78 -12.81 6.51 5.06
CA ILE A 78 -13.71 7.44 5.78
C ILE A 78 -12.95 8.57 6.48
N SER A 79 -11.64 8.44 6.65
CA SER A 79 -10.79 9.42 7.30
C SER A 79 -10.62 10.67 6.41
N TYR A 80 -10.59 11.85 7.05
CA TYR A 80 -10.42 13.15 6.38
C TYR A 80 -9.02 13.75 6.61
N SER A 81 -8.19 13.12 7.44
CA SER A 81 -7.00 13.77 8.01
C SER A 81 -5.67 13.45 7.31
N ARG A 82 -5.66 12.56 6.31
CA ARG A 82 -4.42 12.14 5.65
C ARG A 82 -4.27 12.76 4.26
N CYS A 83 -3.09 13.35 4.02
CA CYS A 83 -2.61 13.65 2.68
C CYS A 83 -1.81 12.45 2.18
N TYR A 84 -2.13 11.97 0.99
CA TYR A 84 -1.41 10.90 0.32
C TYR A 84 -0.22 11.52 -0.42
N GLU A 85 0.97 10.92 -0.31
CA GLU A 85 2.17 11.34 -1.06
C GLU A 85 2.68 12.76 -0.70
N SER A 86 3.32 12.90 0.48
CA SER A 86 4.15 14.09 0.75
C SER A 86 5.52 13.88 0.07
N ILE A 87 5.77 14.55 -1.06
CA ILE A 87 7.06 14.52 -1.79
C ILE A 87 8.15 15.28 -1.00
N ARG A 88 8.40 14.86 0.25
CA ARG A 88 9.47 15.40 1.10
C ARG A 88 10.81 14.74 0.81
N LYS A 89 10.80 13.49 0.32
CA LYS A 89 12.02 12.75 -0.03
C LYS A 89 12.30 12.90 -1.54
N PRO A 90 13.56 13.13 -1.96
CA PRO A 90 13.92 13.20 -3.36
C PRO A 90 13.64 11.90 -4.09
N SER A 91 12.92 11.97 -5.21
CA SER A 91 12.77 10.83 -6.12
C SER A 91 14.05 10.60 -6.92
N GLY A 92 14.35 9.34 -7.22
CA GLY A 92 15.43 8.96 -8.12
C GLY A 92 14.91 8.45 -9.45
N PHE A 93 15.78 8.39 -10.46
CA PHE A 93 15.53 7.66 -11.69
C PHE A 93 16.76 6.86 -12.11
N CYS A 94 16.53 5.80 -12.88
CA CYS A 94 17.57 5.03 -13.55
C CYS A 94 17.68 5.53 -14.99
N PRO A 95 18.84 6.04 -15.45
CA PRO A 95 18.99 6.50 -16.83
C PRO A 95 18.71 5.41 -17.86
N VAL A 96 19.07 4.16 -17.55
CA VAL A 96 18.83 3.00 -18.40
C VAL A 96 17.33 2.71 -18.54
N CYS A 97 16.57 2.62 -17.43
CA CYS A 97 15.11 2.49 -17.49
C CYS A 97 14.47 3.63 -18.32
N VAL A 98 14.96 4.86 -18.15
CA VAL A 98 14.42 6.02 -18.87
C VAL A 98 14.67 5.89 -20.38
N ALA A 99 15.86 5.45 -20.79
CA ALA A 99 16.18 5.20 -22.19
C ALA A 99 15.30 4.09 -22.79
N GLU A 100 15.19 2.96 -22.10
CA GLU A 100 14.36 1.82 -22.52
C GLU A 100 12.87 2.18 -22.61
N ASP A 101 12.34 2.93 -21.64
CA ASP A 101 10.95 3.37 -21.64
C ASP A 101 10.67 4.30 -22.83
N ILE A 102 11.59 5.22 -23.17
CA ILE A 102 11.46 6.09 -24.35
C ILE A 102 11.53 5.30 -25.64
N GLU A 103 12.46 4.36 -25.76
CA GLU A 103 12.60 3.52 -26.95
C GLU A 103 11.34 2.67 -27.18
N ARG A 104 10.82 2.07 -26.11
CA ARG A 104 9.70 1.12 -26.20
C ARG A 104 8.32 1.79 -26.21
N LEU A 105 8.13 2.85 -25.44
CA LEU A 105 6.82 3.48 -25.20
C LEU A 105 6.71 4.89 -25.80
N GLY A 106 7.82 5.48 -26.25
CA GLY A 106 7.89 6.87 -26.71
C GLY A 106 7.95 7.91 -25.58
N PHE A 107 7.88 7.48 -24.32
CA PHE A 107 7.97 8.33 -23.13
C PHE A 107 8.45 7.52 -21.92
N SER A 108 9.04 8.20 -20.92
CA SER A 108 9.41 7.60 -19.63
C SER A 108 8.50 8.07 -18.49
N PHE A 109 8.64 7.45 -17.32
CA PHE A 109 7.84 7.76 -16.13
C PHE A 109 8.63 7.48 -14.84
N TRP A 110 8.19 8.08 -13.73
CA TRP A 110 8.79 7.79 -12.43
C TRP A 110 8.35 6.41 -11.96
N ARG A 111 9.31 5.51 -11.80
CA ARG A 111 9.07 4.18 -11.24
C ARG A 111 8.87 4.29 -9.74
N ARG A 112 7.83 3.63 -9.23
CA ARG A 112 7.44 3.67 -7.82
C ARG A 112 8.59 3.27 -6.87
N ALA A 113 9.31 2.19 -7.20
CA ALA A 113 10.46 1.75 -6.42
C ALA A 113 11.54 2.84 -6.31
N HIS A 114 11.82 3.57 -7.40
CA HIS A 114 12.82 4.64 -7.41
C HIS A 114 12.42 5.90 -6.62
N CYS A 115 11.14 6.02 -6.25
CA CYS A 115 10.65 7.06 -5.33
C CYS A 115 10.82 6.69 -3.85
N CYS A 116 11.35 5.50 -3.55
CA CYS A 116 11.65 5.05 -2.19
C CYS A 116 13.09 5.42 -1.77
N GLU A 117 13.48 5.07 -0.55
CA GLU A 117 14.86 5.27 -0.05
C GLU A 117 15.84 4.22 -0.60
N LEU A 118 15.86 4.08 -1.91
CA LEU A 118 16.79 3.22 -2.64
C LEU A 118 17.94 4.07 -3.21
N LYS A 119 19.11 3.47 -3.31
CA LYS A 119 20.28 4.08 -3.97
C LYS A 119 20.47 3.56 -5.39
N VAL A 120 19.94 2.39 -5.70
CA VAL A 120 20.23 1.69 -6.96
C VAL A 120 18.95 1.16 -7.61
N CYS A 121 19.02 0.91 -8.91
CA CYS A 121 17.96 0.25 -9.67
C CYS A 121 18.03 -1.27 -9.48
N ALA A 122 16.92 -1.89 -9.12
CA ALA A 122 16.83 -3.35 -8.95
C ALA A 122 17.01 -4.13 -10.26
N GLU A 123 16.64 -3.53 -11.40
CA GLU A 123 16.69 -4.16 -12.73
C GLU A 123 18.08 -4.02 -13.36
N HIS A 124 18.67 -2.81 -13.32
CA HIS A 124 19.90 -2.52 -14.05
C HIS A 124 21.17 -2.49 -13.18
N ASN A 125 21.05 -2.58 -11.86
CA ASN A 125 22.17 -2.46 -10.91
C ASN A 125 23.05 -1.20 -11.13
N VAL A 126 22.38 -0.06 -11.33
CA VAL A 126 23.02 1.26 -11.50
C VAL A 126 22.52 2.22 -10.42
N GLU A 127 23.33 3.22 -10.08
CA GLU A 127 22.93 4.25 -9.13
C GLU A 127 21.75 5.08 -9.64
N LEU A 128 20.80 5.36 -8.74
CA LEU A 128 19.67 6.21 -9.01
C LEU A 128 20.08 7.68 -8.94
N VAL A 129 19.84 8.42 -10.02
CA VAL A 129 20.11 9.84 -10.11
C VAL A 129 18.99 10.61 -9.41
N LYS A 130 19.33 11.35 -8.33
CA LYS A 130 18.36 12.09 -7.49
C LYS A 130 18.35 13.61 -7.71
N ARG A 131 19.25 14.10 -8.56
CA ARG A 131 19.40 15.52 -8.93
C ARG A 131 19.43 15.65 -10.44
N CYS A 132 18.86 16.72 -10.97
CA CYS A 132 18.87 16.98 -12.41
C CYS A 132 20.30 17.24 -12.91
N PRO A 133 20.82 16.47 -13.89
CA PRO A 133 22.17 16.70 -14.42
C PRO A 133 22.36 18.02 -15.18
N ALA A 134 21.28 18.72 -15.50
CA ALA A 134 21.34 20.03 -16.17
C ALA A 134 21.42 21.18 -15.15
N CYS A 135 20.46 21.27 -14.23
CA CYS A 135 20.35 22.41 -13.31
C CYS A 135 20.59 22.08 -11.82
N ASP A 136 21.01 20.84 -11.51
CA ASP A 136 21.33 20.32 -10.16
C ASP A 136 20.19 20.34 -9.12
N LYS A 137 18.97 20.72 -9.51
CA LYS A 137 17.81 20.69 -8.60
C LYS A 137 17.37 19.25 -8.29
N GLN A 138 17.00 19.00 -7.03
CA GLN A 138 16.45 17.72 -6.59
C GLN A 138 15.06 17.45 -7.18
N PHE A 139 14.73 16.20 -7.45
CA PHE A 139 13.39 15.80 -7.90
C PHE A 139 12.43 15.66 -6.71
N SER A 140 11.98 16.79 -6.17
CA SER A 140 11.10 16.86 -5.01
C SER A 140 10.16 18.07 -5.10
N HIS A 141 9.18 18.13 -4.20
CA HIS A 141 8.32 19.31 -4.09
C HIS A 141 9.15 20.54 -3.69
N GLY A 142 9.00 21.65 -4.42
CA GLY A 142 9.84 22.85 -4.26
C GLY A 142 11.20 22.79 -4.97
N GLY A 143 11.56 21.63 -5.54
CA GLY A 143 12.76 21.43 -6.36
C GLY A 143 12.46 21.48 -7.86
N HIS A 144 12.81 20.40 -8.57
CA HIS A 144 12.56 20.23 -9.99
C HIS A 144 11.16 19.64 -10.25
N SER A 145 10.46 20.14 -11.27
CA SER A 145 9.21 19.53 -11.73
C SER A 145 9.42 18.09 -12.20
N LEU A 146 8.51 17.19 -11.82
CA LEU A 146 8.50 15.79 -12.29
C LEU A 146 8.27 15.67 -13.81
N GLY A 147 7.79 16.76 -14.44
CA GLY A 147 7.62 16.91 -15.88
C GLY A 147 8.87 16.72 -16.72
N VAL A 148 10.05 16.84 -16.10
CA VAL A 148 11.37 16.59 -16.71
C VAL A 148 11.57 15.16 -17.19
N MET A 149 10.72 14.24 -16.77
CA MET A 149 10.79 12.87 -17.23
C MET A 149 10.44 12.76 -18.73
N TRP A 150 9.46 13.54 -19.20
CA TRP A 150 9.01 13.59 -20.60
C TRP A 150 9.23 14.96 -21.27
N LYS A 151 9.94 15.86 -20.59
CA LYS A 151 10.40 17.15 -21.13
C LYS A 151 11.89 17.26 -20.93
N THR A 152 12.55 18.10 -21.71
CA THR A 152 13.96 18.42 -21.45
C THR A 152 14.11 19.43 -20.33
N CYS A 153 15.22 19.38 -19.60
CA CYS A 153 15.71 20.48 -18.78
C CYS A 153 16.92 21.09 -19.48
N GLU A 154 16.89 22.40 -19.76
CA GLU A 154 17.94 23.11 -20.51
C GLU A 154 18.32 22.42 -21.83
N GLY A 155 17.32 21.86 -22.53
CA GLY A 155 17.50 21.13 -23.78
C GLY A 155 18.06 19.70 -23.65
N ARG A 156 18.40 19.25 -22.43
CA ARG A 156 18.90 17.88 -22.17
C ARG A 156 17.79 16.96 -21.70
N HIS A 157 17.78 15.72 -22.21
CA HIS A 157 16.85 14.68 -21.78
C HIS A 157 17.48 13.84 -20.67
N LEU A 158 16.68 13.36 -19.71
CA LEU A 158 17.19 12.51 -18.62
C LEU A 158 17.77 11.17 -19.09
N LYS A 159 17.45 10.72 -20.31
CA LYS A 159 18.00 9.47 -20.88
C LYS A 159 19.48 9.59 -21.20
N ASP A 160 19.95 10.80 -21.44
CA ASP A 160 21.34 11.11 -21.80
C ASP A 160 22.20 11.30 -20.53
N SER A 161 21.65 11.01 -19.36
CA SER A 161 22.37 11.11 -18.08
C SER A 161 23.45 10.04 -18.00
N PRO A 162 24.62 10.35 -17.39
CA PRO A 162 25.65 9.35 -17.19
C PRO A 162 25.15 8.20 -16.31
N VAL A 163 25.65 7.00 -16.60
CA VAL A 163 25.34 5.78 -15.86
C VAL A 163 26.51 5.41 -14.97
N THR A 164 26.24 5.25 -13.67
CA THR A 164 27.21 4.73 -12.69
C THR A 164 26.77 3.34 -12.27
N LEU A 165 27.65 2.35 -12.45
CA LEU A 165 27.41 0.98 -11.97
C LEU A 165 27.50 0.92 -10.45
N ASN A 166 26.58 0.20 -9.83
CA ASN A 166 26.65 -0.10 -8.41
C ASN A 166 27.58 -1.29 -8.15
N THR A 167 28.41 -1.17 -7.12
CA THR A 167 29.31 -2.23 -6.63
C THR A 167 28.88 -2.80 -5.28
N ASP A 168 27.86 -2.23 -4.63
CA ASP A 168 27.36 -2.68 -3.34
C ASP A 168 26.24 -3.74 -3.52
N PRO A 169 26.52 -5.04 -3.27
CA PRO A 169 25.52 -6.08 -3.42
C PRO A 169 24.36 -5.94 -2.44
N PHE A 170 24.56 -5.29 -1.27
CA PHE A 170 23.51 -5.09 -0.28
C PHE A 170 22.46 -4.09 -0.76
N GLU A 171 22.89 -2.99 -1.39
CA GLU A 171 21.95 -2.01 -1.95
C GLU A 171 21.15 -2.59 -3.12
N LEU A 172 21.77 -3.47 -3.93
CA LEU A 172 21.05 -4.20 -4.99
C LEU A 172 19.99 -5.13 -4.39
N LYS A 173 20.37 -5.96 -3.41
CA LYS A 173 19.44 -6.85 -2.71
C LYS A 173 18.26 -6.07 -2.12
N LYS A 174 18.54 -4.97 -1.43
CA LYS A 174 17.51 -4.08 -0.87
C LYS A 174 16.57 -3.57 -1.96
N ALA A 175 17.09 -3.11 -3.10
CA ALA A 175 16.28 -2.61 -4.20
C ALA A 175 15.36 -3.70 -4.80
N GLN A 176 15.89 -4.92 -4.96
CA GLN A 176 15.14 -6.08 -5.47
C GLN A 176 13.99 -6.46 -4.52
N ILE A 177 14.26 -6.61 -3.22
CA ILE A 177 13.23 -6.89 -2.21
C ILE A 177 12.14 -5.81 -2.20
N PHE A 178 12.51 -4.52 -2.29
CA PHE A 178 11.52 -3.44 -2.36
C PHE A 178 10.65 -3.53 -3.62
N GLN A 179 11.26 -3.84 -4.78
CA GLN A 179 10.52 -4.02 -6.03
C GLN A 179 9.57 -5.21 -5.95
N GLU A 180 10.00 -6.34 -5.39
CA GLU A 180 9.20 -7.54 -5.21
C GLU A 180 8.02 -7.30 -4.24
N ILE A 181 8.22 -6.61 -3.12
CA ILE A 181 7.12 -6.25 -2.21
C ILE A 181 6.08 -5.38 -2.92
N LEU A 182 6.54 -4.39 -3.71
CA LEU A 182 5.66 -3.50 -4.44
C LEU A 182 4.84 -4.22 -5.53
N SER A 183 5.36 -5.30 -6.11
CA SER A 183 4.69 -6.10 -7.14
C SER A 183 3.95 -7.32 -6.59
N PHE A 184 4.12 -7.64 -5.31
CA PHE A 184 3.50 -8.81 -4.70
C PHE A 184 1.96 -8.67 -4.67
N THR A 185 1.28 -9.77 -4.98
CA THR A 185 -0.16 -9.78 -5.27
C THR A 185 -1.02 -10.34 -4.14
N HIS A 186 -0.42 -10.81 -3.06
CA HIS A 186 -1.11 -11.46 -1.94
C HIS A 186 -0.80 -10.77 -0.61
N HIS A 187 -1.70 -10.90 0.34
CA HIS A 187 -1.44 -10.55 1.73
C HIS A 187 -0.70 -11.70 2.42
N LEU A 188 0.29 -11.33 3.23
CA LEU A 188 0.93 -12.21 4.19
C LEU A 188 0.34 -11.93 5.57
N SER A 189 0.05 -12.99 6.33
CA SER A 189 -0.40 -12.86 7.72
C SER A 189 0.67 -12.14 8.55
N GLU A 190 0.30 -10.98 9.11
CA GLU A 190 1.20 -10.21 9.97
C GLU A 190 1.73 -11.06 11.14
N GLU A 191 0.90 -11.97 11.67
CA GLU A 191 1.31 -12.87 12.76
C GLU A 191 2.36 -13.89 12.32
N ALA A 192 2.15 -14.56 11.19
CA ALA A 192 3.13 -15.51 10.65
C ALA A 192 4.43 -14.82 10.25
N VAL A 193 4.35 -13.67 9.61
CA VAL A 193 5.51 -12.84 9.24
C VAL A 193 6.36 -12.53 10.47
N LEU A 194 5.74 -12.05 11.54
CA LEU A 194 6.43 -11.71 12.78
C LEU A 194 6.98 -12.96 13.49
N ALA A 195 6.24 -14.08 13.47
CA ALA A 195 6.70 -15.33 14.06
C ALA A 195 7.95 -15.88 13.36
N VAL A 196 7.92 -15.96 12.03
CA VAL A 196 9.05 -16.43 11.20
C VAL A 196 10.27 -15.54 11.39
N LEU A 197 10.10 -14.21 11.40
CA LEU A 197 11.21 -13.30 11.65
C LEU A 197 11.75 -13.46 13.08
N ASN A 198 10.88 -13.60 14.08
CA ASN A 198 11.29 -13.80 15.46
C ASN A 198 12.10 -15.10 15.61
N GLU A 199 11.66 -16.20 15.00
CA GLU A 199 12.37 -17.48 15.04
C GLU A 199 13.75 -17.38 14.38
N LYS A 200 13.85 -16.76 13.20
CA LYS A 200 15.14 -16.56 12.52
C LYS A 200 16.11 -15.72 13.34
N ILE A 201 15.63 -14.66 14.00
CA ILE A 201 16.45 -13.80 14.85
C ILE A 201 17.10 -14.58 16.01
N HIS A 202 16.38 -15.56 16.57
CA HIS A 202 16.89 -16.38 17.68
C HIS A 202 17.72 -17.59 17.24
N GLN A 203 17.69 -17.96 15.95
CA GLN A 203 18.44 -19.11 15.42
C GLN A 203 19.87 -18.76 14.98
N ASP A 204 20.16 -17.49 14.68
CA ASP A 204 21.47 -17.05 14.19
C ASP A 204 22.15 -16.11 15.22
N GLY A 205 23.09 -16.65 16.00
CA GLY A 205 23.84 -15.90 17.01
C GLY A 205 24.78 -14.81 16.46
N VAL A 206 25.12 -14.84 15.17
CA VAL A 206 25.86 -13.74 14.50
C VAL A 206 24.90 -12.61 14.12
N PHE A 207 23.66 -12.97 13.80
CA PHE A 207 22.57 -12.04 13.51
C PHE A 207 22.04 -11.35 14.76
N GLU A 208 22.02 -12.06 15.89
CA GLU A 208 21.80 -11.50 17.23
C GLU A 208 22.72 -10.26 17.39
N GLN A 209 24.04 -10.42 17.29
CA GLN A 209 24.96 -9.28 17.48
C GLN A 209 24.77 -8.12 16.49
N LYS A 210 24.35 -8.36 15.23
CA LYS A 210 24.10 -7.29 14.24
C LYS A 210 22.78 -6.54 14.48
N ILE A 211 21.73 -7.23 14.92
CA ILE A 211 20.44 -6.61 15.23
C ILE A 211 20.47 -5.88 16.57
N TRP A 212 21.13 -6.45 17.58
CA TRP A 212 21.16 -5.89 18.94
C TRP A 212 22.15 -4.72 19.11
N ASN A 213 23.07 -4.48 18.15
CA ASN A 213 24.07 -3.39 18.21
C ASN A 213 23.66 -2.09 17.47
N PHE A 214 22.46 -1.98 16.91
CA PHE A 214 22.00 -0.69 16.36
C PHE A 214 21.63 0.28 17.49
N LEU A 215 22.47 1.30 17.69
CA LEU A 215 22.27 2.44 18.59
C LEU A 215 21.05 3.29 18.16
N SER A 216 19.85 2.84 18.51
CA SER A 216 18.64 3.66 18.63
C SER A 216 17.62 2.96 19.54
N ASP A 217 16.71 3.74 20.13
CA ASP A 217 15.82 3.52 21.29
C ASP A 217 14.87 2.29 21.32
N ARG A 218 15.13 1.23 20.54
CA ARG A 218 14.68 -0.17 20.63
C ARG A 218 15.23 -0.89 19.40
N ASN A 219 15.95 -1.99 19.56
CA ASN A 219 16.49 -2.72 18.41
C ASN A 219 15.37 -3.41 17.59
N ILE A 220 15.70 -3.90 16.38
CA ILE A 220 14.71 -4.49 15.45
C ILE A 220 14.06 -5.74 16.06
N GLY A 221 14.82 -6.54 16.82
CA GLY A 221 14.34 -7.73 17.52
C GLY A 221 13.23 -7.41 18.53
N ASP A 222 13.48 -6.45 19.43
CA ASP A 222 12.51 -5.96 20.42
C ASP A 222 11.21 -5.48 19.75
N ASN A 223 11.32 -4.80 18.60
CA ASN A 223 10.16 -4.32 17.87
C ASN A 223 9.33 -5.46 17.27
N ILE A 224 9.99 -6.51 16.73
CA ILE A 224 9.32 -7.71 16.22
C ILE A 224 8.65 -8.47 17.36
N GLU A 225 9.36 -8.74 18.45
CA GLU A 225 8.82 -9.48 19.59
C GLU A 225 7.63 -8.74 20.23
N ARG A 226 7.78 -7.44 20.49
CA ARG A 226 6.70 -6.60 21.02
C ARG A 226 5.49 -6.62 20.10
N ARG A 227 5.68 -6.44 18.78
CA ARG A 227 4.57 -6.41 17.83
C ARG A 227 3.89 -7.78 17.74
N LEU A 228 4.65 -8.88 17.73
CA LEU A 228 4.12 -10.24 17.74
C LEU A 228 3.23 -10.46 18.98
N GLY A 229 3.68 -10.03 20.16
CA GLY A 229 2.90 -10.08 21.39
C GLY A 229 1.60 -9.27 21.31
N VAL A 230 1.65 -8.07 20.73
CA VAL A 230 0.46 -7.23 20.50
C VAL A 230 -0.53 -7.91 19.55
N VAL A 231 -0.06 -8.44 18.42
CA VAL A 231 -0.90 -9.12 17.41
C VAL A 231 -1.58 -10.35 18.01
N LYS A 232 -0.83 -11.21 18.74
CA LYS A 232 -1.38 -12.39 19.43
C LYS A 232 -2.41 -12.03 20.50
N LYS A 233 -2.14 -11.00 21.30
CA LYS A 233 -3.07 -10.51 22.33
C LYS A 233 -4.35 -9.92 21.72
N SER A 234 -4.22 -9.19 20.62
CA SER A 234 -5.36 -8.64 19.87
C SER A 234 -6.22 -9.76 19.29
N ARG A 235 -5.59 -10.76 18.66
CA ARG A 235 -6.29 -11.96 18.13
C ARG A 235 -7.04 -12.72 19.22
N SER A 236 -6.43 -12.94 20.38
CA SER A 236 -7.08 -13.67 21.48
C SER A 236 -8.33 -12.97 22.01
N LYS A 237 -8.38 -11.63 21.92
CA LYS A 237 -9.50 -10.77 22.30
C LYS A 237 -10.50 -10.49 21.18
N ASN A 238 -10.27 -10.97 19.95
CA ASN A 238 -11.00 -10.58 18.74
C ASN A 238 -11.03 -9.06 18.54
N ARG A 239 -9.86 -8.41 18.62
CA ARG A 239 -9.71 -6.99 18.32
C ARG A 239 -8.65 -6.81 17.25
N LEU A 240 -8.83 -5.80 16.41
CA LEU A 240 -7.80 -5.42 15.47
C LEU A 240 -6.71 -4.63 16.20
N PRO A 241 -5.42 -4.98 16.07
CA PRO A 241 -4.34 -4.18 16.66
C PRO A 241 -4.30 -2.79 16.02
N LEU A 242 -3.75 -1.82 16.76
CA LEU A 242 -3.50 -0.48 16.20
C LEU A 242 -2.61 -0.57 14.96
N ASP A 243 -2.83 0.36 14.04
CA ASP A 243 -2.02 0.50 12.84
C ASP A 243 -0.63 1.01 13.23
N GLU A 244 0.41 0.28 12.86
CA GLU A 244 1.80 0.63 13.15
C GLU A 244 2.62 0.58 11.85
N PRO A 245 3.67 1.42 11.71
CA PRO A 245 4.54 1.39 10.55
C PRO A 245 5.22 0.03 10.38
N THR A 246 5.28 -0.48 9.15
CA THR A 246 5.87 -1.78 8.81
C THR A 246 7.34 -1.71 8.40
N ASP A 247 7.96 -0.53 8.49
CA ASP A 247 9.35 -0.31 8.06
C ASP A 247 10.35 -1.25 8.74
N PHE A 248 10.12 -1.57 10.02
CA PHE A 248 10.97 -2.49 10.77
C PHE A 248 10.87 -3.94 10.28
N ILE A 249 9.70 -4.36 9.78
CA ILE A 249 9.50 -5.69 9.17
C ILE A 249 10.31 -5.77 7.87
N ILE A 250 10.19 -4.75 7.01
CA ILE A 250 10.94 -4.70 5.75
C ILE A 250 12.43 -4.69 6.01
N LYS A 251 12.89 -3.90 6.98
CA LYS A 251 14.31 -3.88 7.38
C LYS A 251 14.76 -5.26 7.82
N ALA A 252 14.01 -5.94 8.69
CA ALA A 252 14.34 -7.30 9.13
C ALA A 252 14.42 -8.29 7.95
N ILE A 253 13.50 -8.20 6.98
CA ILE A 253 13.53 -9.06 5.77
C ILE A 253 14.82 -8.84 4.98
N VAL A 254 15.19 -7.58 4.70
CA VAL A 254 16.41 -7.24 3.94
C VAL A 254 17.68 -7.75 4.63
N GLU A 255 17.72 -7.70 5.96
CA GLU A 255 18.87 -8.16 6.75
C GLU A 255 18.93 -9.69 6.84
N THR A 256 17.78 -10.38 6.91
CA THR A 256 17.72 -11.84 7.20
C THR A 256 17.71 -12.71 5.94
N TYR A 257 17.12 -12.22 4.84
CA TYR A 257 16.87 -13.02 3.64
C TYR A 257 17.68 -12.52 2.46
N GLU A 258 17.99 -13.44 1.54
CA GLU A 258 18.66 -13.13 0.27
C GLU A 258 17.66 -12.66 -0.78
N SER A 259 16.45 -13.20 -0.80
CA SER A 259 15.35 -12.75 -1.66
C SER A 259 14.02 -12.64 -0.91
N PHE A 260 13.08 -11.85 -1.45
CA PHE A 260 11.74 -11.78 -0.88
C PHE A 260 10.97 -13.09 -1.10
N ALA A 261 11.25 -13.82 -2.18
CA ALA A 261 10.66 -15.13 -2.45
C ALA A 261 11.01 -16.19 -1.39
N ASP A 262 12.25 -16.20 -0.90
CA ASP A 262 12.67 -17.11 0.18
C ASP A 262 11.89 -16.82 1.47
N PHE A 263 11.78 -15.54 1.82
CA PHE A 263 10.98 -15.10 2.95
C PHE A 263 9.50 -15.51 2.83
N VAL A 264 8.89 -15.30 1.66
CA VAL A 264 7.50 -15.70 1.40
C VAL A 264 7.32 -17.22 1.55
N SER A 265 8.33 -18.01 1.16
CA SER A 265 8.30 -19.47 1.30
C SER A 265 8.28 -19.90 2.77
N ASP A 266 9.13 -19.29 3.60
CA ASP A 266 9.16 -19.55 5.05
C ASP A 266 7.85 -19.13 5.73
N VAL A 267 7.27 -17.97 5.34
CA VAL A 267 5.96 -17.53 5.85
C VAL A 267 4.83 -18.48 5.46
N LYS A 268 4.83 -18.99 4.22
CA LYS A 268 3.82 -19.96 3.76
C LYS A 268 3.94 -21.29 4.51
N ALA A 269 5.16 -21.73 4.83
CA ALA A 269 5.38 -22.95 5.59
C ALA A 269 4.80 -22.89 7.01
N TYR A 270 4.60 -21.68 7.56
CA TYR A 270 3.94 -21.46 8.85
C TYR A 270 2.45 -21.87 8.84
N GLY A 271 1.84 -22.11 7.67
CA GLY A 271 0.50 -22.71 7.55
C GLY A 271 -0.66 -21.72 7.43
N ASP A 272 -0.39 -20.44 7.18
CA ASP A 272 -1.43 -19.42 6.99
C ASP A 272 -1.90 -19.34 5.52
N GLU A 273 -3.21 -19.28 5.31
CA GLU A 273 -3.80 -19.02 4.00
C GLU A 273 -3.41 -17.62 3.51
N ILE A 274 -2.76 -17.57 2.34
CA ILE A 274 -2.51 -16.32 1.63
C ILE A 274 -3.76 -15.91 0.85
N ARG A 275 -4.18 -14.66 1.00
CA ARG A 275 -5.35 -14.10 0.29
C ARG A 275 -4.91 -13.05 -0.72
N PRO A 276 -5.53 -12.97 -1.92
CA PRO A 276 -5.21 -11.93 -2.90
C PRO A 276 -5.40 -10.52 -2.33
N ILE A 277 -4.53 -9.58 -2.71
CA ILE A 277 -4.63 -8.19 -2.25
C ILE A 277 -5.94 -7.53 -2.66
N GLU A 278 -6.37 -7.79 -3.89
CA GLU A 278 -7.58 -7.21 -4.46
C GLU A 278 -8.87 -7.64 -3.75
N SER A 279 -8.83 -8.78 -3.03
CA SER A 279 -10.00 -9.27 -2.27
C SER A 279 -10.47 -8.31 -1.19
N LEU A 280 -9.61 -7.38 -0.74
CA LEU A 280 -9.93 -6.42 0.32
C LEU A 280 -10.21 -5.01 -0.23
N TRP A 281 -10.20 -4.80 -1.55
CA TRP A 281 -10.33 -3.46 -2.13
C TRP A 281 -11.72 -2.86 -1.95
N SER A 282 -12.78 -3.67 -1.87
CA SER A 282 -14.14 -3.18 -1.70
C SER A 282 -14.54 -2.91 -0.25
N THR A 283 -13.65 -3.16 0.71
CA THR A 283 -14.00 -3.16 2.13
C THR A 283 -13.24 -2.09 2.92
N TYR A 284 -13.95 -1.35 3.77
CA TYR A 284 -13.37 -0.35 4.69
C TYR A 284 -13.86 -0.53 6.12
N ILE A 285 -13.10 0.02 7.08
CA ILE A 285 -13.50 0.07 8.48
C ILE A 285 -14.44 1.26 8.69
N ALA A 286 -15.69 0.99 9.08
CA ALA A 286 -16.71 1.99 9.38
C ALA A 286 -16.70 2.46 10.84
N GLY A 287 -16.09 1.68 11.75
CA GLY A 287 -16.00 2.02 13.17
C GLY A 287 -15.08 1.07 13.94
N GLN A 288 -14.50 1.58 15.03
CA GLN A 288 -13.56 0.85 15.89
C GLN A 288 -13.88 1.06 17.38
N GLN A 289 -15.16 0.98 17.78
CA GLN A 289 -15.54 1.15 19.17
C GLN A 289 -15.03 -0.04 20.02
N GLU A 290 -15.87 -1.04 20.22
CA GLU A 290 -15.52 -2.22 21.02
C GLU A 290 -15.05 -3.39 20.14
N SER A 291 -15.68 -3.48 18.96
CA SER A 291 -15.34 -4.40 17.88
C SER A 291 -15.08 -3.60 16.61
N THR A 292 -14.32 -4.16 15.67
CA THR A 292 -14.08 -3.51 14.38
C THR A 292 -15.23 -3.79 13.44
N HIS A 293 -15.84 -2.72 12.93
CA HIS A 293 -16.97 -2.80 12.01
C HIS A 293 -16.48 -2.53 10.60
N PHE A 294 -16.92 -3.37 9.67
CA PHE A 294 -16.56 -3.29 8.27
C PHE A 294 -17.77 -3.00 7.42
N VAL A 295 -17.51 -2.38 6.27
CA VAL A 295 -18.44 -2.26 5.17
C VAL A 295 -17.76 -2.79 3.94
N GLU A 296 -18.39 -3.74 3.27
CA GLU A 296 -18.03 -4.16 1.91
C GLU A 296 -18.99 -3.52 0.90
N GLU A 297 -18.46 -2.78 -0.07
CA GLU A 297 -19.22 -2.18 -1.16
C GLU A 297 -19.39 -3.18 -2.31
N ASN A 298 -20.63 -3.55 -2.63
CA ASN A 298 -20.97 -4.31 -3.81
C ASN A 298 -21.54 -3.38 -4.88
N TYR A 299 -20.73 -3.08 -5.89
CA TYR A 299 -21.07 -2.16 -6.97
C TYR A 299 -22.04 -2.75 -8.01
N GLU A 300 -22.14 -4.08 -8.11
CA GLU A 300 -23.09 -4.74 -9.03
C GLU A 300 -24.54 -4.44 -8.60
N PHE A 301 -24.81 -4.57 -7.30
CA PHE A 301 -26.15 -4.33 -6.73
C PHE A 301 -26.32 -2.93 -6.14
N GLY A 302 -25.24 -2.16 -6.07
CA GLY A 302 -25.21 -0.83 -5.48
C GLY A 302 -25.53 -0.78 -4.00
N VAL A 303 -25.08 -1.80 -3.27
CA VAL A 303 -25.30 -1.96 -1.83
C VAL A 303 -23.98 -2.01 -1.06
N GLY A 304 -23.96 -1.44 0.13
CA GLY A 304 -22.96 -1.71 1.16
C GLY A 304 -23.45 -2.81 2.11
N TYR A 305 -22.57 -3.73 2.46
CA TYR A 305 -22.79 -4.77 3.44
C TYR A 305 -22.02 -4.45 4.72
N TRP A 306 -22.73 -4.03 5.76
CA TRP A 306 -22.15 -3.80 7.07
C TRP A 306 -22.00 -5.13 7.83
N SER A 307 -20.84 -5.36 8.44
CA SER A 307 -20.58 -6.55 9.25
C SER A 307 -19.59 -6.31 10.39
N CYS A 308 -19.61 -7.22 11.38
CA CYS A 308 -18.64 -7.31 12.47
C CYS A 308 -18.23 -8.78 12.63
N PRO A 309 -17.34 -9.31 11.77
CA PRO A 309 -17.02 -10.74 11.71
C PRO A 309 -16.25 -11.24 12.94
N PHE A 310 -15.54 -10.34 13.63
CA PHE A 310 -14.74 -10.65 14.82
C PHE A 310 -15.20 -9.82 16.02
N PRO A 311 -16.35 -10.13 16.63
CA PRO A 311 -16.81 -9.41 17.81
C PRO A 311 -15.88 -9.68 19.00
N ALA A 312 -15.56 -8.63 19.76
CA ALA A 312 -14.68 -8.68 20.91
C ALA A 312 -15.27 -9.56 22.04
N LYS A 313 -14.43 -10.41 22.64
CA LYS A 313 -14.88 -11.44 23.60
C LYS A 313 -15.33 -10.90 24.96
N GLU A 314 -14.95 -9.68 25.32
CA GLU A 314 -15.14 -9.10 26.66
C GLU A 314 -16.46 -8.32 26.81
N VAL A 315 -17.31 -8.27 25.78
CA VAL A 315 -18.51 -7.42 25.78
C VAL A 315 -19.74 -8.19 26.29
N TRP A 316 -20.17 -7.84 27.50
CA TRP A 316 -21.44 -8.27 28.07
C TRP A 316 -22.54 -7.28 27.65
N GLY A 317 -23.41 -7.71 26.74
CA GLY A 317 -24.67 -7.03 26.48
C GLY A 317 -24.59 -5.80 25.57
N MET A 318 -24.39 -5.99 24.26
CA MET A 318 -24.99 -5.11 23.25
C MET A 318 -25.47 -5.97 22.06
N TRP A 319 -26.80 -6.03 21.91
CA TRP A 319 -27.60 -6.03 20.68
C TRP A 319 -27.03 -6.63 19.38
N ASP A 320 -27.41 -7.89 19.11
CA ASP A 320 -27.95 -8.36 17.82
C ASP A 320 -27.23 -7.80 16.55
N TRP A 321 -25.92 -8.09 16.49
CA TRP A 321 -24.87 -7.78 15.49
C TRP A 321 -25.13 -8.37 14.09
N ARG A 322 -26.39 -8.42 13.68
CA ARG A 322 -26.77 -8.96 12.38
C ARG A 322 -26.23 -8.03 11.31
N PRO A 323 -25.70 -8.58 10.21
CA PRO A 323 -25.33 -7.78 9.07
C PRO A 323 -26.49 -6.89 8.61
N VAL A 324 -26.16 -5.70 8.10
CA VAL A 324 -27.14 -4.73 7.61
C VAL A 324 -26.75 -4.33 6.20
N TYR A 325 -27.70 -4.44 5.27
CA TYR A 325 -27.54 -3.92 3.91
C TYR A 325 -27.99 -2.47 3.86
N TYR A 326 -27.26 -1.63 3.13
CA TYR A 326 -27.63 -0.25 2.87
C TYR A 326 -27.24 0.17 1.44
N PRO A 327 -27.81 1.23 0.85
CA PRO A 327 -27.39 1.73 -0.45
C PRO A 327 -25.94 2.23 -0.42
N CYS A 328 -25.09 1.83 -1.38
CA CYS A 328 -23.69 2.26 -1.42
C CYS A 328 -23.55 3.79 -1.60
N CYS A 329 -22.61 4.38 -0.85
CA CYS A 329 -22.39 5.83 -0.75
C CYS A 329 -21.92 6.51 -2.05
N ASN A 330 -21.40 5.78 -3.05
CA ASN A 330 -20.87 6.36 -4.32
C ASN A 330 -21.74 6.13 -5.53
N PHE A 331 -22.99 5.71 -5.35
CA PHE A 331 -23.94 6.00 -6.39
C PHE A 331 -24.18 7.51 -6.30
N GLU A 332 -23.44 8.29 -7.12
CA GLU A 332 -24.04 9.47 -7.73
C GLU A 332 -25.42 9.02 -8.09
N ARG A 333 -26.45 9.56 -7.45
CA ARG A 333 -27.82 9.28 -7.84
C ARG A 333 -27.87 9.40 -9.37
N PRO A 334 -28.03 8.32 -10.17
CA PRO A 334 -28.80 8.53 -11.35
C PRO A 334 -30.25 8.47 -10.84
N LYS A 335 -31.13 9.28 -11.43
CA LYS A 335 -32.53 8.86 -11.55
C LYS A 335 -32.59 7.59 -12.43
N LYS A 336 -31.96 6.47 -12.05
CA LYS A 336 -32.31 5.17 -12.59
C LYS A 336 -33.72 4.93 -12.09
N LYS A 337 -34.70 5.09 -12.98
CA LYS A 337 -36.09 4.70 -12.74
C LYS A 337 -36.07 3.22 -12.35
N GLY A 338 -36.17 2.95 -11.06
CA GLY A 338 -36.09 1.62 -10.51
C GLY A 338 -36.19 1.63 -8.98
N PRO A 339 -36.61 0.52 -8.35
CA PRO A 339 -36.71 0.43 -6.90
C PRO A 339 -35.34 0.66 -6.25
N GLN A 340 -35.27 1.62 -5.32
CA GLN A 340 -34.09 1.80 -4.48
C GLN A 340 -34.12 0.72 -3.39
N PRO A 341 -33.01 0.00 -3.14
CA PRO A 341 -32.95 -0.95 -2.04
C PRO A 341 -33.14 -0.20 -0.72
N GLN A 342 -34.16 -0.57 0.06
CA GLN A 342 -34.31 -0.06 1.43
C GLN A 342 -33.38 -0.83 2.36
N PRO A 343 -32.76 -0.16 3.35
CA PRO A 343 -31.99 -0.87 4.36
C PRO A 343 -32.87 -1.92 5.04
N GLN A 344 -32.51 -3.19 4.90
CA GLN A 344 -33.22 -4.30 5.54
C GLN A 344 -32.27 -5.03 6.46
N ARG A 345 -32.75 -5.26 7.67
CA ARG A 345 -32.10 -6.13 8.64
C ARG A 345 -32.25 -7.57 8.18
N VAL A 346 -31.14 -8.30 8.06
CA VAL A 346 -31.20 -9.70 7.63
C VAL A 346 -31.91 -10.52 8.71
N LYS A 347 -33.00 -11.20 8.34
CA LYS A 347 -33.86 -11.95 9.28
C LYS A 347 -33.14 -13.16 9.87
N ASN A 348 -32.29 -13.82 9.08
CA ASN A 348 -31.49 -14.98 9.48
C ASN A 348 -30.01 -14.61 9.37
N ALA A 349 -29.22 -14.90 10.40
CA ALA A 349 -27.77 -14.74 10.30
C ALA A 349 -27.23 -15.66 9.18
N PRO A 350 -26.20 -15.24 8.41
CA PRO A 350 -25.36 -16.20 7.69
C PRO A 350 -24.90 -17.27 8.68
N PRO A 351 -24.74 -18.54 8.27
CA PRO A 351 -24.31 -19.60 9.19
C PRO A 351 -23.03 -19.16 9.88
N GLY A 352 -23.17 -18.77 11.15
CA GLY A 352 -22.03 -18.42 11.99
C GLY A 352 -21.19 -19.68 12.15
N ILE A 353 -19.87 -19.52 12.11
CA ILE A 353 -18.95 -20.59 12.51
C ILE A 353 -19.37 -21.00 13.93
N TYR A 354 -20.04 -22.15 14.03
CA TYR A 354 -20.45 -22.72 15.30
C TYR A 354 -19.19 -22.93 16.13
N ARG A 355 -19.05 -22.22 17.24
CA ARG A 355 -18.17 -22.68 18.31
C ARG A 355 -18.73 -24.00 18.79
N ARG A 356 -18.01 -25.10 18.55
CA ARG A 356 -18.23 -26.32 19.31
C ARG A 356 -18.10 -25.95 20.79
N GLN A 357 -19.13 -26.27 21.57
CA GLN A 357 -19.16 -26.10 23.02
C GLN A 357 -18.05 -26.90 23.69
#